data_AF-A0A2V7NEM4-F1
#
_entry.id   AF-A0A2V7NEM4-F1
#
_cell.length_a   1.000
_cell.length_b   1.000
_cell.length_c   1.000
_cell.angle_alpha   90.00
_cell.angle_beta   90.00
_cell.angle_gamma   90.00
#
_symmetry.space_group_name_H-M   'P 1'
#
loop_
_entity.id
_entity.type
_entity.pdbx_description
1 polymer ?
#
loop_
_entity_poly.entity_id
_entity_poly.type
_entity_poly.pdbx_seq_one_letter_code
_entity_poly.pdbx_strand_id
1 'polypeptide(L)'
;MTTTPPPPRAVARGASADYLRSRWDEAVAAALDPVARLVYRSNLLGADARITNTGGGNTSSKVAATDPLTGNTVRVLWVKGSGGDLRTATRANFASLYLDQVLSLRDMYGRFPERGPKTPAEDAMVGMYPHTTFDRNPTPASIDTPLHAFIPHAHVDHLHPVAVMAIATAARGPALTREVYGDDVIWTDWQRPGF
;
A
#
# COMPACT_ATOMS: atom_id res chain seq x y z
N MET A 1 -23.00 23.91 32.02
CA MET A 1 -22.16 23.25 31.00
C MET A 1 -22.66 23.71 29.64
N THR A 2 -22.06 24.75 29.08
CA THR A 2 -22.40 25.27 27.75
C THR A 2 -21.41 24.71 26.75
N THR A 3 -21.83 23.70 25.99
CA THR A 3 -21.04 23.12 24.90
C THR A 3 -21.19 24.01 23.67
N THR A 4 -20.11 24.71 23.31
CA THR A 4 -20.02 25.45 22.05
C THR A 4 -20.13 24.46 20.88
N PRO A 5 -20.98 24.71 19.88
CA PRO A 5 -21.08 23.84 18.71
C PRO A 5 -19.78 23.90 17.90
N PRO A 6 -19.41 22.80 17.21
CA PRO A 6 -18.23 22.78 16.35
C PRO A 6 -18.38 23.81 15.22
N PRO A 7 -17.27 24.42 14.75
CA PRO A 7 -17.32 25.37 13.66
C PRO A 7 -17.86 24.72 12.38
N PRO A 8 -18.57 25.49 11.52
CA PRO A 8 -19.12 24.96 10.28
C PRO A 8 -17.98 24.45 9.38
N ARG A 9 -18.18 23.26 8.81
CA ARG A 9 -17.27 22.67 7.80
C ARG A 9 -17.11 23.67 6.65
N ALA A 10 -15.86 24.04 6.34
CA ALA A 10 -15.55 24.89 5.21
C ALA A 10 -16.10 24.25 3.92
N VAL A 11 -17.01 24.94 3.24
CA VAL A 11 -17.49 24.55 1.92
C VAL A 11 -16.31 24.64 0.96
N ALA A 12 -15.98 23.52 0.30
CA ALA A 12 -14.88 23.45 -0.65
C ALA A 12 -15.06 24.54 -1.73
N ARG A 13 -14.11 25.48 -1.78
CA ARG A 13 -14.04 26.48 -2.85
C ARG A 13 -13.90 25.73 -4.19
N GLY A 14 -14.61 26.19 -5.21
CA GLY A 14 -14.67 25.55 -6.54
C GLY A 14 -13.30 25.14 -7.07
N ALA A 15 -13.23 23.97 -7.71
CA ALA A 15 -11.98 23.33 -8.10
C ALA A 15 -11.19 24.17 -9.11
N SER A 16 -10.15 24.87 -8.61
CA SER A 16 -9.05 25.42 -9.41
C SER A 16 -8.46 24.35 -10.34
N ALA A 17 -7.94 24.77 -11.51
CA ALA A 17 -7.17 23.91 -12.41
C ALA A 17 -5.93 23.28 -11.74
N ASP A 18 -5.51 23.82 -10.59
CA ASP A 18 -4.34 23.40 -9.84
C ASP A 18 -4.58 22.18 -8.92
N TYR A 19 -5.84 21.77 -8.69
CA TYR A 19 -6.14 20.61 -7.85
C TYR A 19 -5.91 19.28 -8.56
N LEU A 20 -5.59 18.25 -7.78
CA LEU A 20 -5.51 16.87 -8.26
C LEU A 20 -6.85 16.42 -8.82
N ARG A 21 -6.83 15.81 -10.01
CA ARG A 21 -7.99 15.21 -10.66
C ARG A 21 -7.76 13.73 -10.84
N SER A 22 -8.80 12.93 -10.61
CA SER A 22 -8.75 11.52 -10.94
C SER A 22 -8.50 11.35 -12.44
N ARG A 23 -7.54 10.50 -12.79
CA ARG A 23 -7.25 10.06 -14.17
C ARG A 23 -7.75 8.64 -14.44
N TRP A 24 -8.54 8.10 -13.52
CA TRP A 24 -9.12 6.77 -13.64
C TRP A 24 -10.20 6.76 -14.72
N ASP A 25 -10.08 5.83 -15.65
CA ASP A 25 -11.09 5.53 -16.67
C ASP A 25 -11.69 4.16 -16.38
N GLU A 26 -12.99 4.14 -16.06
CA GLU A 26 -13.71 2.92 -15.73
C GLU A 26 -13.82 1.95 -16.91
N ALA A 27 -13.95 2.46 -18.14
CA ALA A 27 -14.06 1.62 -19.33
C ALA A 27 -12.74 0.88 -19.61
N VAL A 28 -11.61 1.59 -19.45
CA VAL A 28 -10.29 0.97 -19.50
C VAL A 28 -10.14 -0.07 -18.40
N ALA A 29 -10.43 0.30 -17.15
CA ALA A 29 -10.25 -0.60 -16.00
C ALA A 29 -11.11 -1.88 -16.08
N ALA A 30 -12.33 -1.78 -16.61
CA ALA A 30 -13.25 -2.90 -16.78
C ALA A 30 -12.75 -3.93 -17.81
N ALA A 31 -12.01 -3.50 -18.83
CA ALA A 31 -11.46 -4.37 -19.87
C ALA A 31 -10.19 -5.11 -19.46
N LEU A 32 -9.57 -4.73 -18.34
CA LEU A 32 -8.31 -5.30 -17.86
C LEU A 32 -8.54 -6.47 -16.90
N ASP A 33 -7.69 -7.50 -17.02
CA ASP A 33 -7.60 -8.55 -15.99
C ASP A 33 -7.12 -7.94 -14.64
N PRO A 34 -7.34 -8.61 -13.50
CA PRO A 34 -7.08 -8.04 -12.18
C PRO A 34 -5.65 -7.50 -11.99
N VAL A 35 -4.64 -8.15 -12.56
CA VAL A 35 -3.23 -7.73 -12.41
C VAL A 35 -2.89 -6.63 -13.42
N ALA A 36 -3.44 -6.67 -14.63
CA ALA A 36 -3.31 -5.55 -15.56
C ALA A 36 -4.01 -4.28 -15.03
N ARG A 37 -5.12 -4.43 -14.29
CA ARG A 37 -5.78 -3.32 -13.59
C ARG A 37 -4.91 -2.77 -12.45
N LEU A 38 -4.19 -3.62 -11.72
CA LEU A 38 -3.17 -3.18 -10.75
C LEU A 38 -2.12 -2.32 -11.45
N VAL A 39 -1.52 -2.83 -12.54
CA VAL A 39 -0.51 -2.09 -13.33
C VAL A 39 -1.04 -0.73 -13.79
N TYR A 40 -2.27 -0.70 -14.33
CA TYR A 40 -2.92 0.53 -14.75
C TYR A 40 -3.08 1.53 -13.60
N ARG A 41 -3.58 1.08 -12.45
CA ARG A 41 -3.72 1.92 -11.24
C ARG A 41 -2.37 2.47 -10.79
N SER A 42 -1.34 1.62 -10.73
CA SER A 42 0.01 2.00 -10.34
C SER A 42 0.58 3.08 -11.25
N ASN A 43 0.44 2.93 -12.57
CA ASN A 43 0.94 3.90 -13.54
C ASN A 43 0.20 5.24 -13.44
N LEU A 44 -1.11 5.25 -13.20
CA LEU A 44 -1.87 6.49 -12.96
C LEU A 44 -1.40 7.23 -11.71
N LEU A 45 -1.21 6.50 -10.60
CA LEU A 45 -0.72 7.07 -9.33
C LEU A 45 0.72 7.57 -9.46
N GLY A 46 1.57 6.85 -10.21
CA GLY A 46 2.96 7.23 -10.50
C GLY A 46 3.13 8.38 -11.47
N ALA A 47 2.10 8.73 -12.26
CA ALA A 47 2.19 9.75 -13.30
C ALA A 47 2.06 11.20 -12.78
N ASP A 48 1.84 11.40 -11.48
CA ASP A 48 1.76 12.73 -10.87
C ASP A 48 2.66 12.81 -9.63
N ALA A 49 3.73 13.61 -9.70
CA ALA A 49 4.72 13.75 -8.64
C ALA A 49 4.15 14.34 -7.34
N ARG A 50 2.94 14.93 -7.38
CA ARG A 50 2.23 15.38 -6.18
C ARG A 50 1.65 14.22 -5.38
N ILE A 51 1.44 13.06 -6.01
CA ILE A 51 0.88 11.84 -5.42
C ILE A 51 1.99 10.93 -4.88
N THR A 52 3.05 10.69 -5.66
CA THR A 52 4.16 9.83 -5.25
C THR A 52 5.47 10.32 -5.84
N ASN A 53 6.55 10.15 -5.07
CA ASN A 53 7.91 10.44 -5.50
C ASN A 53 8.48 9.32 -6.38
N THR A 54 9.51 9.63 -7.18
CA THR A 54 10.22 8.65 -7.99
C THR A 54 10.83 7.56 -7.12
N GLY A 55 10.54 6.29 -7.44
CA GLY A 55 11.06 5.12 -6.72
C GLY A 55 10.41 4.85 -5.35
N GLY A 56 9.52 5.72 -4.87
CA GLY A 56 8.72 5.49 -3.67
C GLY A 56 7.27 5.08 -3.97
N GLY A 57 6.53 4.83 -2.89
CA GLY A 57 5.20 4.23 -2.94
C GLY A 57 5.21 2.73 -3.28
N ASN A 58 4.15 2.02 -2.94
CA ASN A 58 3.89 0.62 -3.22
C ASN A 58 2.39 0.42 -3.47
N THR A 59 2.03 -0.50 -4.37
CA THR A 59 0.62 -0.82 -4.67
C THR A 59 0.46 -2.34 -4.70
N SER A 60 -0.72 -2.81 -4.34
CA SER A 60 -1.03 -4.24 -4.36
C SER A 60 -2.47 -4.56 -4.75
N SER A 61 -2.67 -5.80 -5.19
CA SER A 61 -3.99 -6.42 -5.33
C SER A 61 -3.97 -7.85 -4.81
N LYS A 62 -5.01 -8.23 -4.06
CA LYS A 62 -5.28 -9.59 -3.63
C LYS A 62 -6.23 -10.22 -4.66
N VAL A 63 -5.76 -11.24 -5.38
CA VAL A 63 -6.45 -11.84 -6.52
C VAL A 63 -6.60 -13.34 -6.31
N ALA A 64 -7.75 -13.91 -6.64
CA ALA A 64 -7.92 -15.37 -6.67
C ALA A 64 -7.20 -15.96 -7.89
N ALA A 65 -6.44 -17.02 -7.71
CA ALA A 65 -5.75 -17.72 -8.80
C ALA A 65 -5.77 -19.24 -8.56
N THR A 66 -5.61 -20.01 -9.63
CA THR A 66 -5.43 -21.47 -9.54
C THR A 66 -3.97 -21.77 -9.20
N ASP A 67 -3.74 -22.50 -8.12
CA ASP A 67 -2.43 -23.01 -7.74
C ASP A 67 -1.95 -24.06 -8.77
N PRO A 68 -0.78 -23.88 -9.40
CA PRO A 68 -0.31 -24.80 -10.45
C PRO A 68 0.12 -26.17 -9.93
N LEU A 69 0.42 -26.30 -8.63
CA LEU A 69 0.80 -27.55 -7.98
C LEU A 69 -0.42 -28.34 -7.53
N THR A 70 -1.41 -27.68 -6.94
CA THR A 70 -2.55 -28.35 -6.30
C THR A 70 -3.86 -28.28 -7.10
N GLY A 71 -3.97 -27.37 -8.06
CA GLY A 71 -5.20 -27.10 -8.81
C GLY A 71 -6.27 -26.35 -8.01
N ASN A 72 -6.02 -26.03 -6.73
CA ASN A 72 -6.98 -25.32 -5.89
C ASN A 72 -7.00 -23.82 -6.18
N THR A 73 -8.14 -23.18 -5.90
CA THR A 73 -8.20 -21.72 -5.88
C THR A 73 -7.55 -21.19 -4.61
N VAL A 74 -6.55 -20.31 -4.76
CA VAL A 74 -5.81 -19.67 -3.67
C VAL A 74 -5.88 -18.15 -3.80
N ARG A 75 -5.63 -17.44 -2.70
CA ARG A 75 -5.48 -15.97 -2.72
C ARG A 75 -4.03 -15.60 -2.95
N VAL A 76 -3.78 -14.81 -3.97
CA VAL A 76 -2.45 -14.34 -4.35
C VAL A 76 -2.35 -12.85 -4.10
N LEU A 77 -1.37 -12.44 -3.31
CA LEU A 77 -0.98 -11.05 -3.16
C LEU A 77 -0.03 -10.69 -4.30
N TRP A 78 -0.49 -9.83 -5.21
CA TRP A 78 0.35 -9.13 -6.17
C TRP A 78 0.77 -7.80 -5.55
N VAL A 79 2.06 -7.60 -5.29
CA VAL A 79 2.61 -6.40 -4.65
C VAL A 79 3.79 -5.88 -5.44
N LYS A 80 3.96 -4.55 -5.51
CA LYS A 80 5.10 -3.97 -6.21
C LYS A 80 6.41 -4.57 -5.67
N GLY A 81 7.30 -4.91 -6.58
CA GLY A 81 8.64 -5.37 -6.24
C GLY A 81 9.52 -4.26 -5.66
N SER A 82 10.60 -4.67 -4.99
CA SER A 82 11.59 -3.74 -4.44
C SER A 82 12.28 -2.94 -5.56
N GLY A 83 12.44 -1.62 -5.37
CA GLY A 83 13.17 -0.73 -6.27
C GLY A 83 12.47 -0.31 -7.58
N GLY A 84 11.24 -0.76 -7.86
CA GLY A 84 10.50 -0.37 -9.08
C GLY A 84 9.78 0.99 -8.99
N ASP A 85 9.74 1.74 -10.09
CA ASP A 85 8.96 2.99 -10.26
C ASP A 85 7.50 2.65 -10.65
N LEU A 86 6.53 3.20 -9.89
CA LEU A 86 5.09 3.01 -10.16
C LEU A 86 4.67 3.55 -11.52
N ARG A 87 5.33 4.59 -12.04
CA ARG A 87 4.97 5.27 -13.30
C ARG A 87 5.15 4.41 -14.55
N THR A 88 6.14 3.53 -14.51
CA THR A 88 6.54 2.67 -15.63
C THR A 88 6.40 1.20 -15.28
N ALA A 89 5.57 0.89 -14.28
CA ALA A 89 5.40 -0.46 -13.82
C ALA A 89 4.75 -1.31 -14.92
N THR A 90 5.30 -2.50 -15.10
CA THR A 90 4.74 -3.58 -15.90
C THR A 90 4.38 -4.73 -14.97
N ARG A 91 3.69 -5.75 -15.48
CA ARG A 91 3.38 -6.96 -14.68
C ARG A 91 4.64 -7.58 -14.05
N ALA A 92 5.77 -7.55 -14.75
CA ALA A 92 7.04 -8.10 -14.25
C ALA A 92 7.58 -7.33 -13.03
N ASN A 93 7.13 -6.11 -12.79
CA ASN A 93 7.53 -5.32 -11.61
C ASN A 93 6.71 -5.66 -10.36
N PHE A 94 5.82 -6.66 -10.41
CA PHE A 94 5.04 -7.11 -9.26
C PHE A 94 5.45 -8.53 -8.86
N ALA A 95 5.76 -8.70 -7.58
CA ALA A 95 5.90 -10.01 -6.95
C ALA A 95 4.51 -10.61 -6.71
N SER A 96 4.40 -11.94 -6.82
CA SER A 96 3.19 -12.68 -6.48
C SER A 96 3.48 -13.65 -5.35
N LEU A 97 2.72 -13.56 -4.26
CA LEU A 97 2.90 -14.36 -3.05
C LEU A 97 1.59 -15.06 -2.67
N TYR A 98 1.66 -16.28 -2.16
CA TYR A 98 0.54 -16.95 -1.50
C TYR A 98 0.15 -16.14 -0.26
N LEU A 99 -1.00 -15.46 -0.30
CA LEU A 99 -1.41 -14.53 0.76
C LEU A 99 -1.47 -15.22 2.12
N ASP A 100 -2.02 -16.43 2.18
CA ASP A 100 -2.17 -17.15 3.45
C ASP A 100 -0.81 -17.53 4.06
N GLN A 101 0.20 -17.82 3.23
CA GLN A 101 1.56 -18.06 3.71
C GLN A 101 2.20 -16.78 4.22
N VAL A 102 2.03 -15.64 3.54
CA VAL A 102 2.49 -14.32 4.04
C VAL A 102 1.85 -13.99 5.39
N LEU A 103 0.54 -14.24 5.54
CA LEU A 103 -0.16 -14.03 6.80
C LEU A 103 0.38 -14.91 7.93
N SER A 104 0.76 -16.16 7.64
CA SER A 104 1.36 -17.10 8.61
C SER A 104 2.73 -16.65 9.14
N LEU A 105 3.42 -15.74 8.44
CA LEU A 105 4.67 -15.16 8.95
C LEU A 105 4.48 -14.42 10.27
N ARG A 106 3.27 -13.95 10.59
CA ARG A 106 2.94 -13.36 11.90
C ARG A 106 3.18 -14.32 13.06
N ASP A 107 2.85 -15.60 12.86
CA ASP A 107 3.07 -16.64 13.87
C ASP A 107 4.57 -16.91 14.03
N MET A 108 5.32 -16.90 12.92
CA MET A 108 6.77 -17.01 12.97
C MET A 108 7.41 -15.84 13.72
N TYR A 109 7.03 -14.61 13.38
CA TYR A 109 7.47 -13.40 14.06
C TYR A 109 7.16 -13.43 15.57
N GLY A 110 5.98 -13.91 15.95
CA GLY A 110 5.57 -14.06 17.35
C GLY A 110 6.45 -15.02 18.17
N ARG A 111 7.19 -15.93 17.52
CA ARG A 111 8.13 -16.85 18.18
C ARG A 111 9.50 -16.22 18.46
N PHE A 112 9.80 -15.04 17.93
CA PHE A 112 11.06 -14.37 18.23
C PHE A 112 11.06 -13.83 19.68
N PRO A 113 12.11 -14.11 20.47
CA PRO A 113 12.22 -13.63 21.84
C PRO A 113 12.36 -12.11 21.91
N GLU A 114 13.07 -11.52 20.94
CA GLU A 114 13.20 -10.07 20.75
C GLU A 114 12.62 -9.70 19.39
N ARG A 115 11.68 -8.75 19.39
CA ARG A 115 10.94 -8.31 18.19
C ARG A 115 10.51 -6.85 18.32
N GLY A 116 10.19 -6.23 17.19
CA GLY A 116 9.82 -4.83 17.06
C GLY A 116 10.73 -4.06 16.10
N PRO A 117 10.48 -2.76 15.89
CA PRO A 117 11.24 -1.96 14.95
C PRO A 117 12.75 -2.03 15.21
N LYS A 118 13.54 -2.22 14.14
CA LYS A 118 15.02 -2.31 14.17
C LYS A 118 15.57 -3.55 14.89
N THR A 119 14.78 -4.60 15.07
CA THR A 119 15.27 -5.90 15.57
C THR A 119 15.58 -6.87 14.42
N PRO A 120 16.43 -7.89 14.64
CA PRO A 120 16.68 -8.93 13.64
C PRO A 120 15.44 -9.71 13.20
N ALA A 121 14.38 -9.72 14.02
CA ALA A 121 13.12 -10.38 13.68
C ALA A 121 12.45 -9.76 12.44
N GLU A 122 12.53 -8.43 12.29
CA GLU A 122 11.99 -7.68 11.14
C GLU A 122 12.64 -8.14 9.83
N ASP A 123 13.98 -8.08 9.80
CA ASP A 123 14.77 -8.41 8.61
C ASP A 123 14.68 -9.93 8.31
N ALA A 124 14.55 -10.77 9.34
CA ALA A 124 14.31 -12.20 9.18
C ALA A 124 12.99 -12.49 8.45
N MET A 125 11.91 -11.75 8.72
CA MET A 125 10.63 -11.95 8.02
C MET A 125 10.70 -11.54 6.56
N VAL A 126 11.40 -10.46 6.23
CA VAL A 126 11.66 -10.08 4.83
C VAL A 126 12.40 -11.21 4.10
N GLY A 127 13.38 -11.84 4.78
CA GLY A 127 14.08 -13.01 4.26
C GLY A 127 13.19 -14.23 3.98
N MET A 128 11.99 -14.29 4.56
CA MET A 128 11.05 -15.40 4.37
C MET A 128 10.13 -15.23 3.15
N TYR A 129 10.03 -14.04 2.56
CA TYR A 129 9.14 -13.82 1.41
C TYR A 129 9.35 -14.79 0.23
N PRO A 130 10.59 -15.19 -0.14
CA PRO A 130 10.80 -16.18 -1.21
C PRO A 130 10.15 -17.54 -0.96
N HIS A 131 9.95 -17.93 0.31
CA HIS A 131 9.23 -19.17 0.64
C HIS A 131 7.72 -19.08 0.38
N THR A 132 7.20 -17.86 0.23
CA THR A 132 5.77 -17.59 0.00
C THR A 132 5.46 -17.30 -1.46
N THR A 133 6.44 -17.40 -2.37
CA THR A 133 6.29 -17.05 -3.79
C THR A 133 5.24 -17.92 -4.49
N PHE A 134 4.26 -17.26 -5.11
CA PHE A 134 3.30 -17.88 -6.02
C PHE A 134 3.90 -17.99 -7.42
N ASP A 135 3.70 -19.16 -8.04
CA ASP A 135 4.04 -19.46 -9.44
C ASP A 135 5.46 -19.04 -9.86
N ARG A 136 6.44 -19.28 -8.97
CA ARG A 136 7.87 -19.10 -9.23
C ARG A 136 8.24 -17.67 -9.70
N ASN A 137 7.44 -16.67 -9.36
CA ASN A 137 7.68 -15.28 -9.74
C ASN A 137 9.03 -14.80 -9.17
N PRO A 138 9.98 -14.38 -10.02
CA PRO A 138 11.34 -14.06 -9.59
C PRO A 138 11.45 -12.65 -8.96
N THR A 139 10.42 -11.83 -9.06
CA THR A 139 10.47 -10.44 -8.62
C THR A 139 10.51 -10.38 -7.09
N PRO A 140 11.54 -9.75 -6.48
CA PRO A 140 11.61 -9.62 -5.04
C PRO A 140 10.50 -8.70 -4.55
N ALA A 141 9.71 -9.17 -3.57
CA ALA A 141 8.63 -8.38 -2.98
C ALA A 141 9.16 -7.16 -2.22
N SER A 142 8.35 -6.10 -2.13
CA SER A 142 8.68 -4.92 -1.32
C SER A 142 8.82 -5.30 0.17
N ILE A 143 9.69 -4.60 0.90
CA ILE A 143 9.78 -4.71 2.35
C ILE A 143 8.45 -4.35 3.04
N ASP A 144 7.65 -3.47 2.43
CA ASP A 144 6.32 -3.03 2.91
C ASP A 144 5.20 -4.05 2.64
N THR A 145 5.52 -5.25 2.13
CA THR A 145 4.55 -6.34 1.91
C THR A 145 3.56 -6.56 3.09
N PRO A 146 3.95 -6.49 4.37
CA PRO A 146 3.07 -6.65 5.52
C PRO A 146 1.92 -5.64 5.54
N LEU A 147 2.20 -4.37 5.21
CA LEU A 147 1.17 -3.32 5.08
C LEU A 147 0.11 -3.75 4.05
N HIS A 148 0.56 -4.30 2.93
CA HIS A 148 -0.31 -4.76 1.84
C HIS A 148 -1.04 -6.07 2.15
N ALA A 149 -0.47 -6.93 2.98
CA ALA A 149 -1.05 -8.22 3.35
C ALA A 149 -2.08 -8.09 4.49
N PHE A 150 -1.75 -7.32 5.53
CA PHE A 150 -2.51 -7.28 6.79
C PHE A 150 -3.74 -6.37 6.72
N ILE A 151 -3.74 -5.36 5.84
CA ILE A 151 -4.93 -4.55 5.58
C ILE A 151 -5.97 -5.42 4.83
N PRO A 152 -7.18 -5.64 5.37
CA PRO A 152 -8.15 -6.62 4.85
C PRO A 152 -8.96 -6.10 3.65
N HIS A 153 -8.31 -5.40 2.72
CA HIS A 153 -8.92 -4.90 1.48
C HIS A 153 -8.26 -5.51 0.25
N ALA A 154 -9.05 -5.70 -0.82
CA ALA A 154 -8.57 -6.29 -2.07
C ALA A 154 -7.47 -5.47 -2.74
N HIS A 155 -7.48 -4.16 -2.56
CA HIS A 155 -6.52 -3.22 -3.12
C HIS A 155 -5.95 -2.35 -2.02
N VAL A 156 -4.63 -2.20 -1.98
CA VAL A 156 -3.92 -1.37 -0.99
C VAL A 156 -2.86 -0.56 -1.72
N ASP A 157 -2.91 0.75 -1.57
CA ASP A 157 -1.96 1.69 -2.17
C ASP A 157 -1.29 2.50 -1.04
N HIS A 158 0.03 2.42 -0.98
CA HIS A 158 0.88 3.19 -0.09
C HIS A 158 1.65 4.20 -0.94
N LEU A 159 1.49 5.49 -0.66
CA LEU A 159 2.02 6.57 -1.51
C LEU A 159 2.67 7.64 -0.63
N HIS A 160 3.52 8.47 -1.23
CA HIS A 160 4.25 9.53 -0.54
C HIS A 160 3.89 10.93 -1.07
N PRO A 161 2.62 11.38 -0.96
CA PRO A 161 2.21 12.68 -1.45
C PRO A 161 2.79 13.81 -0.59
N VAL A 162 3.39 14.81 -1.25
CA VAL A 162 4.11 15.93 -0.59
C VAL A 162 3.22 16.66 0.42
N ALA A 163 1.96 16.91 0.07
CA ALA A 163 1.02 17.61 0.94
C ALA A 163 0.73 16.83 2.25
N VAL A 164 0.63 15.50 2.19
CA VAL A 164 0.39 14.67 3.38
C VAL A 164 1.67 14.53 4.20
N MET A 165 2.84 14.40 3.56
CA MET A 165 4.12 14.38 4.27
C MET A 165 4.39 15.68 5.03
N ALA A 166 3.99 16.83 4.48
CA ALA A 166 4.09 18.12 5.17
C ALA A 166 3.24 18.14 6.46
N ILE A 167 2.04 17.54 6.45
CA ILE A 167 1.22 17.38 7.64
C ILE A 167 1.88 16.39 8.62
N ALA A 168 2.33 15.24 8.11
CA ALA A 168 2.92 14.17 8.92
C ALA A 168 4.23 14.57 9.63
N THR A 169 4.97 15.53 9.09
CA THR A 169 6.24 16.03 9.64
C THR A 169 6.08 17.31 10.47
N ALA A 170 4.88 17.89 10.53
CA ALA A 170 4.60 19.06 11.35
C ALA A 170 4.58 18.69 12.85
N ALA A 171 5.05 19.61 13.71
CA ALA A 171 5.02 19.42 15.17
C ALA A 171 3.62 19.13 15.74
N ARG A 172 2.56 19.61 15.04
CA ARG A 172 1.15 19.38 15.37
C ARG A 172 0.48 18.35 14.45
N GLY A 173 1.24 17.46 13.81
CA GLY A 173 0.79 16.53 12.78
C GLY A 173 -0.49 15.73 13.11
N PRO A 174 -0.62 15.12 14.30
CA PRO A 174 -1.85 14.40 14.68
C PRO A 174 -3.08 15.32 14.70
N ALA A 175 -2.95 16.51 15.26
CA ALA A 175 -4.04 17.49 15.33
C ALA A 175 -4.40 18.04 13.94
N LEU A 176 -3.40 18.34 13.11
CA LEU A 176 -3.58 18.82 11.74
C LEU A 176 -4.24 17.76 10.85
N THR A 177 -3.87 16.49 11.01
CA THR A 177 -4.52 15.37 10.29
C THR A 177 -6.01 15.32 10.60
N ARG A 178 -6.38 15.42 11.88
CA ARG A 178 -7.80 15.44 12.29
C ARG A 178 -8.53 16.70 11.82
N GLU A 179 -7.86 17.85 11.80
CA GLU A 179 -8.44 19.11 11.30
C GLU A 179 -8.75 19.04 9.79
N VAL A 180 -7.84 18.48 9.00
CA VAL A 180 -7.96 18.40 7.54
C VAL A 180 -8.87 17.26 7.08
N TYR A 181 -8.69 16.06 7.66
CA TYR A 181 -9.34 14.84 7.18
C TYR A 181 -10.48 14.34 8.08
N GLY A 182 -10.68 14.94 9.26
CA GLY A 182 -11.68 14.45 10.21
C GLY A 182 -11.35 13.02 10.66
N ASP A 183 -12.33 12.13 10.49
CA ASP A 183 -12.21 10.71 10.82
C ASP A 183 -11.93 9.82 9.59
N ASP A 184 -11.79 10.41 8.39
CA ASP A 184 -11.55 9.67 7.14
C ASP A 184 -10.10 9.15 7.04
N VAL A 185 -9.17 9.75 7.79
CA VAL A 185 -7.75 9.37 7.84
C VAL A 185 -7.31 9.12 9.28
N ILE A 186 -6.77 7.92 9.52
CA ILE A 186 -6.20 7.53 10.81
C ILE A 186 -4.73 7.98 10.88
N TRP A 187 -4.33 8.51 12.04
CA TRP A 187 -2.93 8.82 12.34
C TRP A 187 -2.22 7.61 12.93
N THR A 188 -1.00 7.36 12.47
CA THR A 188 -0.05 6.43 13.10
C THR A 188 1.26 7.16 13.33
N ASP A 189 1.87 6.97 14.51
CA ASP A 189 3.20 7.52 14.77
C ASP A 189 4.24 6.87 13.85
N TRP A 190 5.34 7.60 13.63
CA TRP A 190 6.42 7.11 12.77
C TRP A 190 6.93 5.75 13.24
N GLN A 191 7.05 4.83 12.29
CA GLN A 191 7.67 3.53 12.47
C GLN A 191 8.70 3.32 11.36
N ARG A 192 9.75 2.55 11.65
CA ARG A 192 10.68 2.11 10.59
C ARG A 192 9.89 1.15 9.65
N PRO A 193 10.00 1.29 8.32
CA PRO A 193 9.47 0.30 7.38
C PRO A 193 10.03 -1.10 7.66
N GLY A 194 9.16 -2.12 7.64
CA GLY A 194 9.48 -3.46 8.12
C GLY A 194 8.26 -4.36 8.22
N PHE A 195 8.40 -5.41 9.04
CA PHE A 195 7.39 -6.45 9.29
C PHE A 195 6.25 -6.00 10.21
#